data_AF-K6UWY7-F1
#
_entry.id   AF-K6UWY7-F1
#
_cell.length_a   1.000
_cell.length_b   1.000
_cell.length_c   1.000
_cell.angle_alpha   90.00
_cell.angle_beta   90.00
_cell.angle_gamma   90.00
#
_symmetry.space_group_name_H-M   'P 1'
#
loop_
_entity.id
_entity.type
_entity.pdbx_description
1 polymer ?
#
loop_
_entity_poly.entity_id
_entity_poly.type
_entity_poly.pdbx_seq_one_letter_code
_entity_poly.pdbx_strand_id
1 'polypeptide(L)'
;MKITKVYIFILILLFNILFEPHLCNAVVKISDSHLMKSPIEELNKKRKKKVIYAVIGVVLGILAVAAGGLGMTYKRKKPSIWDDLGHDAHGILNSTIAQGIWMAKKNMTKDTMTVDKLLPHMDEIRNIIKEELRYRKLDIEKYDPVQIQDFCNFSIFNIKEAMLSFQRNLKLGKW
;
A
#
# COMPACT_ATOMS: atom_id res chain seq x y z
N MET A 1 -27.87 8.51 7.12
CA MET A 1 -27.84 8.97 5.71
C MET A 1 -26.46 8.66 5.14
N LYS A 2 -26.35 7.78 4.13
CA LYS A 2 -25.04 7.37 3.57
C LYS A 2 -24.32 8.60 3.01
N ILE A 3 -23.04 8.78 3.36
CA ILE A 3 -22.16 9.90 2.96
C ILE A 3 -22.26 10.23 1.46
N THR A 4 -22.52 9.21 0.64
CA THR A 4 -22.79 9.31 -0.81
C THR A 4 -23.94 10.26 -1.17
N LYS A 5 -25.03 10.31 -0.38
CA LYS A 5 -26.18 11.18 -0.64
C LYS A 5 -25.84 12.67 -0.41
N VAL A 6 -24.96 12.96 0.56
CA VAL A 6 -24.52 14.32 0.86
C VAL A 6 -23.61 14.84 -0.26
N TYR A 7 -22.69 13.99 -0.77
CA TYR A 7 -21.85 14.35 -1.92
C TYR A 7 -22.65 14.61 -3.20
N ILE A 8 -23.65 13.77 -3.49
CA ILE A 8 -24.54 13.98 -4.65
C ILE A 8 -25.29 15.30 -4.50
N PHE A 9 -25.79 15.61 -3.31
CA PHE A 9 -26.46 16.87 -3.04
C PHE A 9 -25.54 18.08 -3.23
N ILE A 10 -24.30 18.03 -2.73
CA ILE A 10 -23.30 19.09 -2.93
C ILE A 10 -22.96 19.27 -4.42
N LEU A 11 -22.80 18.18 -5.18
CA LEU A 11 -22.54 18.25 -6.62
C LEU A 11 -23.71 18.86 -7.39
N ILE A 12 -24.96 18.51 -7.04
CA ILE A 12 -26.16 19.11 -7.62
C ILE A 12 -26.23 20.61 -7.29
N LEU A 13 -25.92 21.01 -6.05
CA LEU A 13 -25.90 22.41 -5.64
C LEU A 13 -24.82 23.21 -6.38
N LEU A 14 -23.62 22.63 -6.52
CA LEU A 14 -22.52 23.22 -7.28
C LEU A 14 -22.90 23.40 -8.76
N PHE A 15 -23.55 22.40 -9.34
CA PHE A 15 -24.03 22.45 -10.73
C PHE A 15 -25.07 23.55 -10.91
N ASN A 16 -26.03 23.69 -9.98
CA ASN A 16 -27.04 24.75 -10.04
C ASN A 16 -26.40 26.15 -9.97
N ILE A 17 -25.47 26.39 -9.04
CA ILE A 17 -24.77 27.68 -8.90
C ILE A 17 -23.93 28.01 -10.16
N LEU A 18 -23.28 27.00 -10.76
CA LEU A 18 -22.47 27.19 -11.97
C LEU A 18 -23.34 27.47 -13.21
N PHE A 19 -24.54 26.91 -13.29
CA PHE A 19 -25.46 27.06 -14.43
C PHE A 19 -26.48 28.19 -14.28
N GLU A 20 -26.73 28.70 -13.08
CA GLU A 20 -27.60 29.84 -12.79
C GLU A 20 -27.31 31.08 -13.69
N PRO A 21 -26.05 31.54 -13.87
CA PRO A 21 -25.75 32.65 -14.78
C PRO A 21 -25.97 32.32 -16.27
N HIS A 22 -26.04 31.04 -16.64
CA HIS A 22 -26.35 30.60 -18.01
C HIS A 22 -27.86 30.48 -18.27
N LEU A 23 -28.65 30.11 -17.25
CA LEU A 23 -30.11 29.98 -17.34
C LEU A 23 -30.82 31.34 -17.23
N CYS A 24 -30.39 32.22 -16.31
CA CYS A 24 -30.98 33.56 -16.16
C CYS A 24 -30.72 34.47 -17.38
N ASN A 25 -29.59 34.31 -18.08
CA ASN A 25 -29.28 35.09 -19.28
C ASN A 25 -30.06 34.65 -20.53
N ALA A 26 -30.65 33.45 -20.54
CA ALA A 26 -31.45 32.98 -21.67
C ALA A 26 -32.84 33.65 -21.71
N VAL A 27 -33.41 33.94 -20.53
CA VAL A 27 -34.74 34.56 -20.40
C VAL A 27 -34.72 36.05 -20.76
N VAL A 28 -33.64 36.76 -20.45
CA VAL A 28 -33.51 38.21 -20.73
C VAL A 28 -33.32 38.51 -22.23
N LYS A 29 -32.97 37.51 -23.05
CA LYS A 29 -32.67 37.72 -24.48
C LYS A 29 -33.89 37.81 -25.41
N ILE A 30 -35.11 37.59 -24.89
CA ILE A 30 -36.33 37.57 -25.71
C ILE A 30 -37.01 38.96 -25.79
N SER A 31 -36.68 39.92 -24.92
CA SER A 31 -37.43 41.19 -24.84
C SER A 31 -36.80 42.42 -25.51
N ASP A 32 -35.54 42.40 -25.95
CA ASP A 32 -34.93 43.59 -26.58
C ASP A 32 -34.40 43.27 -27.98
N SER A 33 -35.33 43.23 -28.93
CA SER A 33 -35.04 43.51 -30.32
C SER A 33 -34.80 45.02 -30.49
N HIS A 34 -33.67 45.34 -31.12
CA HIS A 34 -33.24 46.64 -31.67
C HIS A 34 -32.18 47.42 -30.87
N LEU A 35 -31.09 47.67 -31.61
CA LEU A 35 -30.03 48.67 -31.44
C LEU A 35 -28.82 48.32 -30.56
N MET A 36 -27.65 48.59 -31.16
CA MET A 36 -26.28 48.55 -30.65
C MET A 36 -25.66 47.16 -30.39
N LYS A 37 -24.88 46.68 -31.37
CA LYS A 37 -23.69 45.86 -31.12
C LYS A 37 -22.74 46.66 -30.22
N SER A 38 -22.93 46.56 -28.90
CA SER A 38 -22.21 47.34 -27.91
C SER A 38 -21.09 46.51 -27.27
N PRO A 39 -20.05 47.14 -26.70
CA PRO A 39 -18.96 46.49 -25.97
C PRO A 39 -19.40 45.50 -24.87
N ILE A 40 -20.68 45.55 -24.47
CA ILE A 40 -21.32 44.62 -23.54
C ILE A 40 -21.36 43.19 -24.10
N GLU A 41 -21.56 43.00 -25.41
CA GLU A 41 -21.64 41.66 -26.01
C GLU A 41 -20.26 40.98 -26.06
N GLU A 42 -19.21 41.78 -26.28
CA GLU A 42 -17.82 41.31 -26.24
C GLU A 42 -17.37 40.98 -24.81
N LEU A 43 -17.79 41.80 -23.83
CA LEU A 43 -17.58 41.55 -22.39
C LEU A 43 -18.29 40.26 -21.94
N ASN A 44 -19.52 40.04 -22.39
CA ASN A 44 -20.28 38.81 -22.12
C ASN A 44 -19.64 37.58 -22.78
N LYS A 45 -19.05 37.72 -23.98
CA LYS A 45 -18.33 36.64 -24.66
C LYS A 45 -17.03 36.28 -23.92
N LYS A 46 -16.29 37.27 -23.40
CA LYS A 46 -15.10 37.07 -22.55
C LYS A 46 -15.46 36.42 -21.22
N ARG A 47 -16.58 36.82 -20.59
CA ARG A 47 -17.07 36.22 -19.35
C ARG A 47 -17.51 34.78 -19.54
N LYS A 48 -18.27 34.47 -20.61
CA LYS A 48 -18.64 33.09 -20.98
C LYS A 48 -17.42 32.20 -21.22
N LYS A 49 -16.39 32.69 -21.92
CA LYS A 49 -15.14 31.94 -22.09
C LYS A 49 -14.48 31.62 -20.76
N LYS A 50 -14.39 32.59 -19.83
CA LYS A 50 -13.83 32.35 -18.49
C LYS A 50 -14.63 31.32 -17.69
N VAL A 51 -15.96 31.36 -17.76
CA VAL A 51 -16.82 30.36 -17.09
C VAL A 51 -16.60 28.97 -17.69
N ILE A 52 -16.51 28.84 -19.02
CA ILE A 52 -16.24 27.55 -19.66
C ILE A 52 -14.86 27.02 -19.24
N TYR A 53 -13.83 27.86 -19.20
CA TYR A 53 -12.50 27.44 -18.72
C TYR A 53 -12.51 27.04 -17.23
N ALA A 54 -13.31 27.73 -16.40
CA ALA A 54 -13.48 27.35 -15.00
C ALA A 54 -14.17 25.99 -14.85
N VAL A 55 -15.23 25.72 -15.63
CA VAL A 55 -15.92 24.43 -15.64
C VAL A 55 -14.98 23.31 -16.10
N ILE A 56 -14.22 23.53 -17.18
CA ILE A 56 -13.21 22.55 -17.66
C ILE A 56 -12.18 22.26 -16.56
N GLY A 57 -11.68 23.30 -15.88
CA GLY A 57 -10.73 23.15 -14.78
C GLY A 57 -11.28 22.32 -13.62
N VAL A 58 -12.54 22.57 -13.22
CA VAL A 58 -13.20 21.80 -12.15
C VAL A 58 -13.41 20.35 -12.56
N VAL A 59 -13.85 20.09 -13.79
CA VAL A 59 -14.05 18.72 -14.30
C VAL A 59 -12.73 17.94 -14.34
N LEU A 60 -11.65 18.56 -14.82
CA LEU A 60 -10.32 17.94 -14.82
C LEU A 60 -9.80 17.66 -13.41
N GLY A 61 -10.04 18.58 -12.46
CA GLY A 61 -9.70 18.38 -11.05
C GLY A 61 -10.43 17.19 -10.43
N ILE A 62 -11.74 17.05 -10.67
CA ILE A 62 -12.54 15.93 -10.17
C ILE A 62 -12.07 14.60 -10.81
N LEU A 63 -11.78 14.59 -12.11
CA LEU A 63 -11.26 13.40 -12.79
C LEU A 63 -9.90 12.96 -12.24
N ALA A 64 -8.99 13.89 -11.95
CA ALA A 64 -7.70 13.58 -11.36
C ALA A 64 -7.83 12.99 -9.94
N VAL A 65 -8.73 13.56 -9.11
CA VAL A 65 -9.01 13.03 -7.76
C VAL A 65 -9.68 11.66 -7.83
N ALA A 66 -10.62 11.46 -8.75
CA ALA A 66 -11.27 10.17 -8.95
C ALA A 66 -10.30 9.09 -9.44
N ALA A 67 -9.43 9.41 -10.41
CA ALA A 67 -8.41 8.51 -10.91
C ALA A 67 -7.36 8.19 -9.84
N GLY A 68 -6.93 9.17 -9.04
CA GLY A 68 -6.02 8.97 -7.92
C GLY A 68 -6.62 8.12 -6.79
N GLY A 69 -7.88 8.38 -6.43
CA GLY A 69 -8.61 7.62 -5.42
C GLY A 69 -8.89 6.18 -5.85
N LEU A 70 -9.28 5.97 -7.11
CA LEU A 70 -9.44 4.62 -7.68
C LEU A 70 -8.09 3.92 -7.79
N GLY A 71 -7.02 4.59 -8.23
CA GLY A 71 -5.68 4.00 -8.34
C GLY A 71 -5.07 3.59 -7.00
N MET A 72 -5.32 4.36 -5.93
CA MET A 72 -4.89 4.00 -4.57
C MET A 72 -5.68 2.81 -4.00
N THR A 73 -6.97 2.74 -4.28
CA THR A 73 -7.83 1.62 -3.82
C THR A 73 -7.62 0.35 -4.63
N TYR A 74 -7.17 0.45 -5.89
CA TYR A 74 -6.85 -0.68 -6.77
C TYR A 74 -5.41 -1.21 -6.64
N LYS A 75 -4.60 -0.74 -5.68
CA LYS A 75 -3.36 -1.46 -5.32
C LYS A 75 -3.75 -2.84 -4.81
N ARG A 76 -3.74 -3.81 -5.72
CA ARG A 76 -4.00 -5.23 -5.46
C ARG A 76 -3.11 -5.63 -4.29
N LYS A 77 -3.71 -5.92 -3.13
CA LYS A 77 -2.96 -6.47 -2.00
C LYS A 77 -2.21 -7.70 -2.52
N LYS A 78 -0.89 -7.73 -2.31
CA LYS A 78 -0.13 -8.93 -2.62
C LYS A 78 -0.76 -10.10 -1.82
N PRO A 79 -0.85 -11.29 -2.42
CA PRO A 79 -1.38 -12.46 -1.73
C PRO A 79 -0.59 -12.73 -0.45
N SER A 80 -1.27 -13.26 0.56
CA SER A 80 -0.60 -13.67 1.78
C SER A 80 0.21 -14.92 1.52
N ILE A 81 1.41 -15.01 2.10
CA ILE A 81 2.22 -16.23 2.03
C ILE A 81 1.53 -17.40 2.75
N TRP A 82 0.74 -17.12 3.78
CA TRP A 82 0.02 -18.12 4.56
C TRP A 82 -1.06 -18.85 3.77
N ASP A 83 -1.66 -18.18 2.79
CA ASP A 83 -2.69 -18.77 1.93
C ASP A 83 -2.11 -19.87 1.03
N ASP A 84 -0.88 -19.66 0.51
CA ASP A 84 -0.19 -20.62 -0.36
C ASP A 84 0.62 -21.66 0.44
N LEU A 85 1.09 -21.31 1.65
CA LEU A 85 1.90 -22.21 2.47
C LEU A 85 1.11 -23.33 3.14
N GLY A 86 -0.13 -23.09 3.59
CA GLY A 86 -0.94 -24.10 4.25
C GLY A 86 -0.18 -24.95 5.29
N HIS A 87 -0.07 -26.26 5.04
CA HIS A 87 0.64 -27.21 5.90
C HIS A 87 2.18 -27.14 5.78
N ASP A 88 2.72 -26.62 4.68
CA ASP A 88 4.16 -26.54 4.43
C ASP A 88 4.83 -25.42 5.25
N ALA A 89 4.06 -24.45 5.74
CA ALA A 89 4.54 -23.36 6.60
C ALA A 89 5.41 -23.88 7.75
N HIS A 90 4.94 -24.92 8.43
CA HIS A 90 5.63 -25.51 9.57
C HIS A 90 6.94 -26.17 9.15
N GLY A 91 6.96 -26.87 8.01
CA GLY A 91 8.16 -27.53 7.49
C GLY A 91 9.25 -26.53 7.11
N ILE A 92 8.89 -25.46 6.40
CA ILE A 92 9.82 -24.40 6.02
C ILE A 92 10.38 -23.72 7.27
N LEU A 93 9.50 -23.40 8.22
CA LEU A 93 9.88 -22.69 9.44
C LEU A 93 10.84 -23.54 10.30
N ASN A 94 10.51 -24.81 10.51
CA ASN A 94 11.36 -25.72 11.27
C ASN A 94 12.70 -25.96 10.58
N SER A 95 12.71 -26.12 9.24
CA SER A 95 13.97 -26.27 8.48
C SER A 95 14.83 -25.03 8.62
N THR A 96 14.23 -23.84 8.47
CA THR A 96 14.92 -22.56 8.60
C THR A 96 15.51 -22.38 10.00
N ILE A 97 14.74 -22.66 11.05
CA ILE A 97 15.20 -22.59 12.44
C ILE A 97 16.32 -23.61 12.69
N ALA A 98 16.19 -24.84 12.22
CA ALA A 98 17.19 -25.88 12.41
C ALA A 98 18.53 -25.53 11.73
N GLN A 99 18.47 -25.04 10.48
CA GLN A 99 19.64 -24.56 9.74
C GLN A 99 20.28 -23.34 10.43
N GLY A 100 19.47 -22.38 10.87
CA GLY A 100 19.97 -21.21 11.60
C GLY A 100 20.62 -21.56 12.94
N ILE A 101 20.07 -22.52 13.69
CA ILE A 101 20.70 -23.06 14.91
C ILE A 101 22.02 -23.73 14.57
N TRP A 102 22.07 -24.53 13.51
CA TRP A 102 23.31 -25.18 13.08
C TRP A 102 24.39 -24.15 12.70
N MET A 103 24.04 -23.11 11.97
CA MET A 103 24.95 -22.00 11.65
C MET A 103 25.46 -21.31 12.91
N ALA A 104 24.56 -20.99 13.85
CA ALA A 104 24.94 -20.34 15.11
C ALA A 104 25.86 -21.21 15.96
N LYS A 105 25.61 -22.52 16.03
CA LYS A 105 26.50 -23.49 16.70
C LYS A 105 27.85 -23.60 16.00
N LYS A 106 27.88 -23.62 14.67
CA LYS A 106 29.12 -23.67 13.89
C LYS A 106 29.99 -22.42 14.12
N ASN A 107 29.37 -21.27 14.30
CA ASN A 107 30.06 -20.01 14.60
C ASN A 107 30.57 -19.92 16.05
N MET A 108 30.13 -20.82 16.93
CA MET A 108 30.54 -20.87 18.32
C MET A 108 31.94 -21.50 18.42
N THR A 109 32.97 -20.65 18.41
CA THR A 109 34.37 -21.08 18.54
C THR A 109 34.85 -21.16 19.99
N LYS A 110 34.14 -20.51 20.93
CA LYS A 110 34.43 -20.48 22.37
C LYS A 110 33.13 -20.38 23.17
N ASP A 111 33.09 -20.98 24.35
CA ASP A 111 31.90 -21.02 25.24
C ASP A 111 31.46 -19.64 25.78
N THR A 112 32.36 -18.65 25.70
CA THR A 112 32.16 -17.31 26.25
C THR A 112 31.61 -16.29 25.26
N MET A 113 31.35 -16.67 24.00
CA MET A 113 30.72 -15.75 23.04
C MET A 113 29.28 -15.43 23.44
N THR A 114 28.88 -14.16 23.23
CA THR A 114 27.50 -13.70 23.44
C THR A 114 26.60 -14.22 22.33
N VAL A 115 25.41 -14.73 22.66
CA VAL A 115 24.45 -15.30 21.67
C VAL A 115 24.19 -14.36 20.50
N ASP A 116 24.05 -13.06 20.73
CA ASP A 116 23.76 -12.08 19.66
C ASP A 116 24.85 -12.02 18.57
N LYS A 117 26.09 -12.42 18.87
CA LYS A 117 27.20 -12.50 17.89
C LYS A 117 27.23 -13.83 17.13
N LEU A 118 26.51 -14.85 17.61
CA LEU A 118 26.43 -16.16 17.00
C LEU A 118 25.26 -16.26 16.02
N LEU A 119 24.24 -15.40 16.18
CA LEU A 119 23.06 -15.45 15.34
C LEU A 119 23.41 -15.18 13.87
N PRO A 120 22.77 -15.92 12.94
CA PRO A 120 22.88 -15.60 11.52
C PRO A 120 22.32 -14.21 11.22
N HIS A 121 22.86 -13.58 10.19
CA HIS A 121 22.36 -12.29 9.72
C HIS A 121 20.97 -12.45 9.09
N MET A 122 20.19 -11.37 9.10
CA MET A 122 18.84 -11.34 8.51
C MET A 122 18.82 -11.78 7.04
N ASP A 123 19.84 -11.43 6.27
CA ASP A 123 19.95 -11.80 4.86
C ASP A 123 20.22 -13.29 4.68
N GLU A 124 20.97 -13.92 5.59
CA GLU A 124 21.21 -15.36 5.57
C GLU A 124 19.91 -16.13 5.84
N ILE A 125 19.14 -15.70 6.85
CA ILE A 125 17.83 -16.28 7.15
C ILE A 125 16.86 -16.10 5.98
N ARG A 126 16.85 -14.91 5.36
CA ARG A 126 16.03 -14.64 4.17
C ARG A 126 16.41 -15.56 3.01
N ASN A 127 17.70 -15.83 2.82
CA ASN A 127 18.18 -16.72 1.78
C ASN A 127 17.75 -18.17 2.04
N ILE A 128 17.85 -18.67 3.28
CA ILE A 128 17.37 -20.01 3.65
C ILE A 128 15.87 -20.13 3.36
N ILE A 129 15.06 -19.16 3.79
CA ILE A 129 13.61 -19.14 3.52
C ILE A 129 13.34 -19.13 2.01
N LYS A 130 14.10 -18.33 1.24
CA LYS A 130 13.97 -18.26 -0.22
C LYS A 130 14.28 -19.61 -0.88
N GLU A 131 15.30 -20.32 -0.41
CA GLU A 131 15.66 -21.65 -0.91
C GLU A 131 14.58 -22.70 -0.57
N GLU A 132 14.05 -22.69 0.65
CA GLU A 132 12.97 -23.58 1.09
C GLU A 132 11.66 -23.34 0.30
N LEU A 133 11.33 -22.08 0.03
CA LEU A 133 10.20 -21.73 -0.83
C LEU A 133 10.42 -22.20 -2.26
N ARG A 134 11.62 -21.98 -2.81
CA ARG A 134 11.98 -22.41 -4.16
C ARG A 134 11.91 -23.93 -4.32
N TYR A 135 12.35 -24.69 -3.31
CA TYR A 135 12.25 -26.16 -3.28
C TYR A 135 10.79 -26.63 -3.41
N ARG A 136 9.86 -25.88 -2.81
CA ARG A 136 8.41 -26.13 -2.88
C ARG A 136 7.72 -25.47 -4.07
N LYS A 137 8.49 -24.93 -5.03
CA LYS A 137 8.01 -24.22 -6.22
C LYS A 137 7.15 -22.99 -5.88
N LEU A 138 7.40 -22.36 -4.74
CA LEU A 138 6.78 -21.09 -4.33
C LEU A 138 7.73 -19.93 -4.64
N ASP A 139 7.19 -18.85 -5.17
CA ASP A 139 7.95 -17.64 -5.50
C ASP A 139 7.83 -16.59 -4.40
N ILE A 140 8.96 -16.27 -3.76
CA ILE A 140 9.03 -15.30 -2.67
C ILE A 140 8.59 -13.89 -3.10
N GLU A 141 8.78 -13.53 -4.37
CA GLU A 141 8.49 -12.18 -4.88
C GLU A 141 6.99 -11.91 -5.06
N LYS A 142 6.21 -12.99 -5.14
CA LYS A 142 4.74 -12.96 -5.22
C LYS A 142 4.10 -12.44 -3.92
N TYR A 143 4.76 -12.61 -2.77
CA TYR A 143 4.18 -12.34 -1.46
C TYR A 143 4.44 -10.93 -0.94
N ASP A 144 3.68 -10.54 0.06
CA ASP A 144 3.88 -9.30 0.81
C ASP A 144 5.25 -9.32 1.52
N PRO A 145 6.16 -8.36 1.23
CA PRO A 145 7.48 -8.30 1.85
C PRO A 145 7.43 -8.18 3.38
N VAL A 146 6.36 -7.62 3.95
CA VAL A 146 6.19 -7.53 5.41
C VAL A 146 6.04 -8.92 6.01
N GLN A 147 5.27 -9.80 5.37
CA GLN A 147 5.07 -11.17 5.86
C GLN A 147 6.35 -12.00 5.78
N ILE A 148 7.15 -11.80 4.72
CA ILE A 148 8.49 -12.42 4.63
C ILE A 148 9.38 -11.93 5.77
N GLN A 149 9.35 -10.63 6.07
CA GLN A 149 10.12 -10.05 7.16
C GLN A 149 9.70 -10.61 8.53
N ASP A 150 8.39 -10.75 8.77
CA ASP A 150 7.86 -11.37 10.00
C ASP A 150 8.31 -12.82 10.14
N PHE A 151 8.34 -13.56 9.03
CA PHE A 151 8.82 -14.95 8.99
C PHE A 151 10.30 -15.06 9.36
N CYS A 152 11.13 -14.15 8.85
CA CYS A 152 12.54 -14.05 9.23
C CYS A 152 12.70 -13.67 10.71
N ASN A 153 11.96 -12.67 11.19
CA ASN A 153 12.03 -12.21 12.59
C ASN A 153 11.66 -13.34 13.56
N PHE A 154 10.59 -14.08 13.25
CA PHE A 154 10.17 -15.23 14.03
C PHE A 154 11.24 -16.33 14.05
N SER A 155 11.87 -16.60 12.90
CA SER A 155 12.96 -17.58 12.80
C SER A 155 14.15 -17.18 13.68
N ILE A 156 14.61 -15.92 13.59
CA ILE A 156 15.73 -15.42 14.42
C ILE A 156 15.41 -15.49 15.90
N PHE A 157 14.20 -15.12 16.30
CA PHE A 157 13.77 -15.20 17.69
C PHE A 157 13.91 -16.63 18.24
N ASN A 158 13.42 -17.63 17.50
CA ASN A 158 13.51 -19.03 17.93
C ASN A 158 14.95 -19.56 17.93
N ILE A 159 15.77 -19.15 16.96
CA ILE A 159 17.20 -19.49 16.93
C ILE A 159 17.90 -18.92 18.18
N LYS A 160 17.59 -17.67 18.54
CA LYS A 160 18.15 -17.02 19.73
C LYS A 160 17.77 -17.74 21.01
N GLU A 161 16.50 -18.08 21.20
CA GLU A 161 16.05 -18.82 22.38
C GLU A 161 16.68 -20.21 22.46
N ALA A 162 16.79 -20.91 21.33
CA ALA A 162 17.46 -22.21 21.26
C ALA A 162 18.95 -22.10 21.64
N MET A 163 19.64 -21.06 21.17
CA MET A 163 21.06 -20.83 21.50
C MET A 163 21.27 -20.40 22.96
N LEU A 164 20.37 -19.60 23.53
CA LEU A 164 20.38 -19.25 24.95
C LEU A 164 20.23 -20.51 25.82
N SER A 165 19.26 -21.36 25.48
CA SER A 165 19.05 -22.65 26.15
C SER A 165 20.27 -23.56 26.04
N PHE A 166 20.85 -23.66 24.85
CA PHE A 166 22.07 -24.43 24.59
C PHE A 166 23.26 -23.93 25.42
N GLN A 167 23.54 -22.63 25.43
CA GLN A 167 24.65 -22.05 26.21
C GLN A 167 24.44 -22.21 27.72
N ARG A 168 23.19 -22.16 28.20
CA ARG A 168 22.87 -22.44 29.61
C ARG A 168 23.16 -23.89 29.96
N ASN A 169 22.80 -24.84 29.12
CA ASN A 169 23.03 -26.27 29.35
C ASN A 169 24.53 -26.61 29.33
N LEU A 170 25.30 -26.01 28.41
CA LEU A 170 26.76 -26.11 28.38
C LEU A 170 27.39 -25.66 29.70
N LYS A 171 26.97 -24.51 30.25
CA LYS A 171 27.47 -24.01 31.54
C LYS A 171 27.14 -24.92 32.73
N LEU A 172 26.04 -25.67 32.64
CA LEU A 172 25.60 -26.60 33.68
C LEU A 172 26.21 -28.00 33.53
N GLY A 173 27.01 -28.25 32.48
CA GLY A 173 27.55 -29.58 32.18
C GLY A 173 26.48 -30.61 31.84
N LYS A 174 25.27 -30.17 31.47
CA LYS A 174 24.16 -31.05 31.07
C LYS A 174 24.15 -31.15 29.55
N TRP A 175 24.54 -32.31 29.04
CA TRP A 175 24.52 -32.64 27.62
C TRP A 175 23.27 -33.43 27.26
#